data_AF-A0A7C2GZ29-F1
#
_entry.id   AF-A0A7C2GZ29-F1
#
_cell.length_a   1.000
_cell.length_b   1.000
_cell.length_c   1.000
_cell.angle_alpha   90.00
_cell.angle_beta   90.00
_cell.angle_gamma   90.00
#
_symmetry.space_group_name_H-M   'P 1'
#
loop_
_entity.id
_entity.type
_entity.pdbx_description
1 polymer ?
#
loop_
_entity_poly.entity_id
_entity_poly.type
_entity_poly.pdbx_seq_one_letter_code
_entity_poly.pdbx_strand_id
1 'polypeptide(L)'
;WMYYFGGLTLFFFCVQVATGILLLLYYRPTAEAAFESVQFIMTRVPFGWLIRSIHSWSANLMIASAFIHMFTVYFAGAYVKPRELTWWTGAALLLLALGFGFSGYLLPWNELAFFAQDSRKITPRLTLEYGLRIQHMQPWTARNGIGIATWVPSAYDPNAPSSALPGILWHAKAKNVPLAGWQTRALYYSPRFGFAWDIFGKGKTVLRGGYGMFYYYDPQLAADAMDMPAGVRATTVCCGLTMAQIDATATQGSLAFGGTAVDGRDDNQPRTQSYSFTISQRLPGRALLEVSYVGNKSDYLINSGYENINRVRIVTMLHDSGGDTNAYRPLKNFQDLNVPSHRSYSNYNSLQVFATRQAGWSNFTLAYTWSKAMGILTNPILALPERMKDNYGPFSFDRTHVLAASYMLNIPDPVKTGNPLAKGIANGWQISGIVQATSGVNIWQNTSNNFGFQAPSRIRPDNTMSSMEVTGTDAWVLSPILACNPRANLGSEQYINAACFAPPIAGQNGQLGVNGPIVMPYFRGPGFLNTDLSVFKNFRWSESRNVQLRFSAYNMPNHPNVSFVNNDQNLRLTMDAAGRVTNPRFGFADSKVGRRIVQLGIRFLF
;
A
#
# COMPACT_ATOMS: atom_id res chain seq x y z
N TRP A 1 6.25 42.58 28.65
CA TRP A 1 6.08 41.82 27.39
C TRP A 1 4.68 41.23 27.21
N MET A 2 4.02 40.74 28.28
CA MET A 2 2.70 40.09 28.19
C MET A 2 1.52 41.01 27.78
N TYR A 3 1.66 42.34 27.85
CA TYR A 3 0.57 43.28 27.53
C TYR A 3 0.34 43.52 26.03
N TYR A 4 1.24 43.08 25.14
CA TYR A 4 1.11 43.32 23.69
C TYR A 4 0.14 42.36 22.99
N PHE A 5 -0.25 41.25 23.63
CA PHE A 5 -1.06 40.22 22.98
C PHE A 5 -2.48 40.69 22.63
N GLY A 6 -3.07 41.62 23.40
CA GLY A 6 -4.36 42.21 23.01
C GLY A 6 -4.27 43.03 21.72
N GLY A 7 -3.19 43.82 21.57
CA GLY A 7 -2.91 44.56 20.34
C GLY A 7 -2.57 43.65 19.16
N LEU A 8 -1.85 42.56 19.40
CA LEU A 8 -1.59 41.53 18.38
C LEU A 8 -2.87 40.85 17.89
N THR A 9 -3.80 40.53 18.81
CA THR A 9 -5.12 39.98 18.43
C THR A 9 -5.86 40.96 17.50
N LEU A 10 -5.89 42.25 17.84
CA LEU A 10 -6.51 43.27 17.00
C LEU A 10 -5.80 43.41 15.65
N PHE A 11 -4.47 43.41 15.63
CA PHE A 11 -3.69 43.45 14.40
C PHE A 11 -4.04 42.29 13.47
N PHE A 12 -4.02 41.05 13.98
CA PHE A 12 -4.37 39.88 13.17
C PHE A 12 -5.85 39.88 12.76
N PHE A 13 -6.75 40.42 13.58
CA PHE A 13 -8.13 40.63 13.18
C PHE A 13 -8.25 41.62 12.00
N CYS A 14 -7.51 42.74 12.01
CA CYS A 14 -7.49 43.65 10.86
C CYS A 14 -6.94 42.97 9.60
N VAL A 15 -5.89 42.15 9.75
CA VAL A 15 -5.36 41.34 8.63
C VAL A 15 -6.42 40.34 8.13
N GLN A 16 -7.16 39.67 9.03
CA GLN A 16 -8.26 38.78 8.67
C GLN A 16 -9.33 39.48 7.84
N VAL A 17 -9.78 40.65 8.28
CA VAL A 17 -10.80 41.43 7.58
C VAL A 17 -10.31 41.86 6.20
N ALA A 18 -9.10 42.43 6.11
CA ALA A 18 -8.56 42.91 4.84
C ALA A 18 -8.36 41.77 3.83
N THR A 19 -7.72 40.68 4.27
CA THR A 19 -7.48 39.52 3.39
C THR A 19 -8.78 38.77 3.07
N GLY A 20 -9.74 38.73 4.00
CA GLY A 20 -11.06 38.15 3.79
C GLY A 20 -11.83 38.88 2.70
N ILE A 21 -11.86 40.22 2.73
CA ILE A 21 -12.48 41.04 1.68
C ILE A 21 -11.86 40.74 0.30
N LEU A 22 -10.53 40.64 0.22
CA LEU A 22 -9.84 40.32 -1.03
C LEU A 22 -10.18 38.91 -1.55
N LEU A 23 -10.29 37.93 -0.65
CA LEU A 23 -10.65 36.56 -1.01
C LEU A 23 -12.12 36.45 -1.44
N LEU A 24 -13.03 37.22 -0.83
CA LEU A 24 -14.45 37.26 -1.19
C LEU A 24 -14.71 37.65 -2.65
N LEU A 25 -13.78 38.36 -3.30
CA LEU A 25 -13.89 38.72 -4.72
C LEU A 25 -13.85 37.48 -5.66
N TYR A 26 -13.21 36.40 -5.21
CA TYR A 26 -12.99 35.20 -6.02
C TYR A 26 -13.62 33.94 -5.40
N TYR A 27 -13.76 33.90 -4.08
CA TYR A 27 -14.26 32.74 -3.36
C TYR A 27 -15.77 32.57 -3.56
N ARG A 28 -16.20 31.35 -3.89
CA ARG A 28 -17.61 31.01 -4.09
C ARG A 28 -18.05 30.05 -2.98
N PRO A 29 -18.84 30.51 -1.99
CA PRO A 29 -19.20 29.71 -0.82
C PRO A 29 -20.36 28.75 -1.10
N THR A 30 -20.26 27.92 -2.14
CA THR A 30 -21.22 26.84 -2.43
C THR A 30 -20.52 25.49 -2.37
N ALA A 31 -21.26 24.41 -2.07
CA ALA A 31 -20.70 23.07 -1.92
C ALA A 31 -20.00 22.59 -3.21
N GLU A 32 -20.48 23.04 -4.37
CA GLU A 32 -19.97 22.65 -5.69
C GLU A 32 -18.75 23.46 -6.12
N ALA A 33 -18.67 24.75 -5.74
CA ALA A 33 -17.67 25.69 -6.28
C ALA A 33 -16.60 26.14 -5.27
N ALA A 34 -16.74 25.84 -3.97
CA ALA A 34 -15.80 26.28 -2.95
C ALA A 34 -14.37 25.79 -3.19
N PHE A 35 -14.19 24.50 -3.50
CA PHE A 35 -12.86 23.94 -3.77
C PHE A 35 -12.24 24.53 -5.05
N GLU A 36 -13.03 24.65 -6.11
CA GLU A 36 -12.54 25.16 -7.40
C GLU A 36 -12.19 26.64 -7.33
N SER A 37 -12.98 27.45 -6.63
CA SER A 37 -12.65 28.86 -6.41
C SER A 37 -11.37 29.02 -5.57
N VAL A 38 -11.12 28.15 -4.59
CA VAL A 38 -9.83 28.11 -3.86
C VAL A 38 -8.68 27.70 -4.78
N GLN A 39 -8.85 26.67 -5.61
CA GLN A 39 -7.84 26.27 -6.60
C GLN A 39 -7.54 27.40 -7.59
N PHE A 40 -8.56 28.11 -8.05
CA PHE A 40 -8.42 29.28 -8.92
C PHE A 40 -7.63 30.40 -8.23
N ILE A 41 -7.95 30.74 -6.98
CA ILE A 41 -7.20 31.70 -6.16
C ILE A 41 -5.73 31.27 -6.02
N MET A 42 -5.48 29.98 -5.80
CA MET A 42 -4.14 29.44 -5.59
C MET A 42 -3.29 29.39 -6.86
N THR A 43 -3.89 29.19 -8.03
CA THR A 43 -3.16 28.85 -9.26
C THR A 43 -3.27 29.88 -10.37
N ARG A 44 -4.34 30.68 -10.40
CA ARG A 44 -4.64 31.61 -11.50
C ARG A 44 -4.66 33.07 -11.09
N VAL A 45 -5.07 33.39 -9.85
CA VAL A 45 -5.08 34.77 -9.36
C VAL A 45 -3.65 35.19 -8.99
N PRO A 46 -3.11 36.28 -9.57
CA PRO A 46 -1.81 36.80 -9.18
C PRO A 46 -1.75 37.08 -7.68
N PHE A 47 -0.76 36.52 -6.99
CA PHE A 47 -0.61 36.56 -5.53
C PHE A 47 -1.80 36.00 -4.71
N GLY A 48 -2.78 35.37 -5.33
CA GLY A 48 -3.93 34.81 -4.62
C GLY A 48 -3.51 33.72 -3.61
N TRP A 49 -2.49 32.92 -3.96
CA TRP A 49 -1.88 31.97 -3.02
C TRP A 49 -1.30 32.65 -1.77
N LEU A 50 -0.70 33.84 -1.92
CA LEU A 50 -0.08 34.58 -0.83
C LEU A 50 -1.15 35.18 0.07
N ILE A 51 -2.15 35.86 -0.50
CA ILE A 51 -3.26 36.45 0.26
C ILE A 51 -4.03 35.37 1.04
N ARG A 52 -4.30 34.23 0.41
CA ARG A 52 -4.95 33.09 1.09
C ARG A 52 -4.08 32.55 2.22
N SER A 53 -2.77 32.46 2.01
CA SER A 53 -1.84 31.99 3.04
C SER A 53 -1.77 32.96 4.22
N ILE A 54 -1.69 34.27 3.97
CA ILE A 54 -1.73 35.31 5.01
C ILE A 54 -3.04 35.23 5.78
N HIS A 55 -4.18 35.06 5.09
CA HIS A 55 -5.47 34.86 5.74
C HIS A 55 -5.47 33.60 6.62
N SER A 56 -5.02 32.45 6.13
CA SER A 56 -5.00 31.24 6.95
C SER A 56 -4.07 31.35 8.17
N TRP A 57 -2.86 31.89 8.01
CA TRP A 57 -1.89 32.01 9.10
C TRP A 57 -2.28 33.07 10.13
N SER A 58 -2.80 34.22 9.71
CA SER A 58 -3.24 35.27 10.64
C SER A 58 -4.44 34.82 11.47
N ALA A 59 -5.33 33.97 10.96
CA ALA A 59 -6.43 33.40 11.75
C ALA A 59 -5.90 32.56 12.93
N ASN A 60 -4.92 31.67 12.68
CA ASN A 60 -4.29 30.85 13.72
C ASN A 60 -3.57 31.72 14.76
N LEU A 61 -2.82 32.73 14.30
CA LEU A 61 -2.09 33.64 15.19
C LEU A 61 -3.03 34.55 15.99
N MET A 62 -4.18 34.94 15.43
CA MET A 62 -5.23 35.68 16.13
C MET A 62 -5.79 34.86 17.29
N ILE A 63 -6.14 33.59 17.06
CA ILE A 63 -6.66 32.72 18.12
C ILE A 63 -5.61 32.48 19.20
N ALA A 64 -4.37 32.17 18.81
CA ALA A 64 -3.27 31.98 19.76
C ALA A 64 -3.01 33.23 20.62
N SER A 65 -2.96 34.42 20.00
CA SER A 65 -2.79 35.69 20.71
C SER A 65 -3.98 36.03 21.61
N ALA A 66 -5.21 35.74 21.18
CA ALA A 66 -6.41 35.90 21.99
C ALA A 66 -6.38 35.02 23.25
N PHE A 67 -5.99 33.75 23.13
CA PHE A 67 -5.81 32.87 24.30
C PHE A 67 -4.75 33.40 25.25
N ILE A 68 -3.57 33.78 24.73
CA ILE A 68 -2.49 34.32 25.57
C ILE A 68 -2.94 35.61 26.26
N HIS A 69 -3.67 36.48 25.55
CA HIS A 69 -4.24 37.69 26.12
C HIS A 69 -5.22 37.39 27.26
N MET A 70 -6.16 36.47 27.06
CA MET A 70 -7.14 36.07 28.08
C MET A 70 -6.46 35.46 29.31
N PHE A 71 -5.48 34.57 29.13
CA PHE A 71 -4.69 34.04 30.24
C PHE A 71 -3.91 35.13 30.97
N THR A 72 -3.31 36.07 30.24
CA THR A 72 -2.58 37.18 30.85
C THR A 72 -3.51 38.02 31.74
N VAL A 73 -4.71 38.36 31.24
CA VAL A 73 -5.70 39.13 32.01
C VAL A 73 -6.16 38.35 33.25
N TYR A 74 -6.39 37.04 33.12
CA TYR A 74 -6.76 36.16 34.21
C TYR A 74 -5.68 36.09 35.30
N PHE A 75 -4.45 35.73 34.93
CA PHE A 75 -3.35 35.58 35.89
C PHE A 75 -2.88 36.90 36.51
N ALA A 76 -3.01 38.02 35.78
CA ALA A 76 -2.72 39.34 36.31
C ALA A 76 -3.84 39.88 37.23
N GLY A 77 -4.96 39.18 37.38
CA GLY A 77 -6.12 39.67 38.13
C GLY A 77 -6.77 40.92 37.53
N ALA A 78 -6.45 41.26 36.28
CA ALA A 78 -6.85 42.52 35.65
C ALA A 78 -8.34 42.56 35.23
N TYR A 79 -9.05 41.44 35.38
CA TYR A 79 -10.49 41.30 35.16
C TYR A 79 -11.36 41.74 36.35
N VAL A 80 -10.76 41.95 37.52
CA VAL A 80 -11.46 42.36 38.75
C VAL A 80 -11.95 43.82 38.63
N LYS A 81 -12.91 44.23 39.48
CA LYS A 81 -13.54 45.56 39.49
C LYS A 81 -12.55 46.71 39.18
N PRO A 82 -12.91 47.66 38.30
CA PRO A 82 -14.20 47.84 37.62
C PRO A 82 -14.32 47.17 36.24
N ARG A 83 -13.47 46.18 35.89
CA ARG A 83 -13.32 45.66 34.50
C ARG A 83 -14.06 44.34 34.22
N GLU A 84 -14.99 43.96 35.08
CA GLU A 84 -15.73 42.69 34.99
C GLU A 84 -16.51 42.57 33.67
N LEU A 85 -17.11 43.67 33.20
CA LEU A 85 -17.84 43.71 31.92
C LEU A 85 -16.91 43.45 30.73
N THR A 86 -15.73 44.07 30.71
CA THR A 86 -14.72 43.86 29.67
C THR A 86 -14.31 42.40 29.59
N TRP A 87 -14.14 41.73 30.73
CA TRP A 87 -13.83 40.31 30.79
C TRP A 87 -14.91 39.44 30.16
N TRP A 88 -16.18 39.64 30.51
CA TRP A 88 -17.29 38.88 29.92
C TRP A 88 -17.42 39.12 28.42
N THR A 89 -17.26 40.36 27.96
CA THR A 89 -17.24 40.66 26.51
C THR A 89 -16.06 40.01 25.81
N GLY A 90 -14.87 39.97 26.43
CA GLY A 90 -13.70 39.29 25.89
C GLY A 90 -13.88 37.77 25.79
N ALA A 91 -14.48 37.15 26.80
CA ALA A 91 -14.83 35.73 26.79
C ALA A 91 -15.85 35.40 25.69
N ALA A 92 -16.89 36.22 25.53
CA ALA A 92 -17.87 36.07 24.45
C ALA A 92 -17.22 36.21 23.06
N LEU A 93 -16.33 37.19 22.86
CA LEU A 93 -15.60 37.38 21.62
C LEU A 93 -14.65 36.20 21.32
N LEU A 94 -14.00 35.64 22.34
CA LEU A 94 -13.17 34.44 22.18
C LEU A 94 -14.03 33.24 21.72
N LEU A 95 -15.17 33.00 22.36
CA LEU A 95 -16.08 31.91 21.97
C LEU A 95 -16.61 32.08 20.53
N LEU A 96 -16.96 33.31 20.16
CA LEU A 96 -17.40 33.64 18.80
C LEU A 96 -16.26 33.44 17.77
N ALA A 97 -15.04 33.85 18.10
CA ALA A 97 -13.87 33.64 17.23
C ALA A 97 -13.56 32.14 17.07
N LEU A 98 -13.69 31.34 18.13
CA LEU A 98 -13.57 29.88 18.07
C LEU A 98 -14.68 29.25 17.22
N GLY A 99 -15.91 29.75 17.32
CA GLY A 99 -17.04 29.32 16.49
C GLY A 99 -16.78 29.54 14.99
N PHE A 100 -16.32 30.74 14.61
CA PHE A 100 -15.93 31.03 13.23
C PHE A 100 -14.77 30.15 12.77
N GLY A 101 -13.73 30.01 13.61
CA GLY A 101 -12.60 29.13 13.32
C GLY A 101 -13.05 27.70 13.03
N PHE A 102 -13.89 27.11 13.88
CA PHE A 102 -14.42 25.77 13.71
C PHE A 102 -15.23 25.61 12.41
N SER A 103 -16.14 26.54 12.11
CA SER A 103 -16.98 26.48 10.91
C SER A 103 -16.18 26.60 9.59
N GLY A 104 -15.09 27.37 9.59
CA GLY A 104 -14.23 27.56 8.41
C GLY A 104 -13.39 26.33 8.03
N TYR A 105 -13.04 25.46 8.98
CA TYR A 105 -12.23 24.25 8.72
C TYR A 105 -12.95 23.14 7.97
N LEU A 106 -14.29 23.19 7.86
CA LEU A 106 -15.08 22.11 7.27
C LEU A 106 -15.15 22.16 5.73
N LEU A 107 -14.75 23.29 5.12
CA LEU A 107 -14.84 23.54 3.67
C LEU A 107 -13.72 22.94 2.78
N PRO A 108 -12.46 22.72 3.24
CA PRO A 108 -11.36 22.27 2.37
C PRO A 108 -11.27 20.78 2.01
N TRP A 109 -12.33 19.97 2.12
CA TRP A 109 -12.24 18.49 1.99
C TRP A 109 -11.25 17.90 3.01
N ASN A 110 -11.36 18.36 4.26
CA ASN A 110 -10.58 17.83 5.37
C ASN A 110 -11.27 16.58 5.93
N GLU A 111 -10.53 15.48 6.09
CA GLU A 111 -11.02 14.30 6.80
C GLU A 111 -11.21 14.64 8.28
N LEU A 112 -12.46 14.64 8.76
CA LEU A 112 -12.76 14.92 10.15
C LEU A 112 -12.48 13.66 10.99
N ALA A 113 -11.50 13.77 11.89
CA ALA A 113 -11.20 12.74 12.86
C ALA A 113 -11.01 13.33 14.24
N PHE A 114 -11.66 12.72 15.22
CA PHE A 114 -11.46 12.96 16.64
C PHE A 114 -10.62 11.82 17.20
N PHE A 115 -9.69 12.14 18.10
CA PHE A 115 -8.95 11.12 18.81
C PHE A 115 -8.79 11.52 20.27
N ALA A 116 -8.84 10.52 21.13
CA ALA A 116 -8.44 10.63 22.52
C ALA A 116 -7.45 9.50 22.80
N GLN A 117 -6.34 9.82 23.45
CA GLN A 117 -5.34 8.85 23.87
C GLN A 117 -4.79 9.26 25.22
N ASP A 118 -4.58 8.28 26.08
CA ASP A 118 -3.97 8.45 27.39
C ASP A 118 -2.85 7.40 27.60
N SER A 119 -1.84 7.78 28.38
CA SER A 119 -0.73 6.94 28.76
C SER A 119 -0.56 7.04 30.27
N ARG A 120 -0.89 5.95 30.96
CA ARG A 120 -0.97 5.93 32.42
C ARG A 120 -0.04 4.89 33.00
N LYS A 121 0.81 5.32 33.93
CA LYS A 121 1.54 4.42 34.84
C LYS A 121 0.57 3.86 35.88
N ILE A 122 0.15 2.62 35.68
CA ILE A 122 -0.74 1.90 36.62
C ILE A 122 0.04 1.49 37.87
N THR A 123 1.30 1.10 37.68
CA THR A 123 2.27 0.86 38.76
C THR A 123 3.60 1.50 38.38
N PRO A 124 4.58 1.61 39.29
CA PRO A 124 5.93 2.05 38.94
C PRO A 124 6.61 1.20 37.84
N ARG A 125 6.07 0.01 37.57
CA ARG A 125 6.62 -0.96 36.61
C ARG A 125 5.74 -1.16 35.37
N LEU A 126 4.46 -0.81 35.41
CA LEU A 126 3.49 -1.05 34.34
C LEU A 126 2.91 0.28 33.85
N THR A 127 3.13 0.56 32.56
CA THR A 127 2.48 1.64 31.82
C THR A 127 1.49 1.03 30.85
N LEU A 128 0.26 1.54 30.83
CA LEU A 128 -0.75 1.21 29.83
C LEU A 128 -0.98 2.42 28.94
N GLU A 129 -1.18 2.16 27.67
CA GLU A 129 -1.59 3.14 26.67
C GLU A 129 -2.92 2.71 26.08
N TYR A 130 -3.86 3.63 25.98
CA TYR A 130 -5.15 3.35 25.37
C TYR A 130 -5.65 4.59 24.65
N GLY A 131 -6.28 4.37 23.50
CA GLY A 131 -6.84 5.44 22.71
C GLY A 131 -7.91 4.97 21.76
N LEU A 132 -8.75 5.90 21.37
CA LEU A 132 -9.78 5.71 20.38
C LEU A 132 -9.72 6.87 19.40
N ARG A 133 -9.64 6.54 18.12
CA ARG A 133 -9.87 7.49 17.03
C ARG A 133 -11.22 7.19 16.41
N ILE A 134 -12.03 8.23 16.22
CA ILE A 134 -13.31 8.18 15.52
C ILE A 134 -13.19 9.12 14.33
N GLN A 135 -13.50 8.64 13.14
CA GLN A 135 -13.38 9.43 11.91
C GLN A 135 -14.59 9.24 11.01
N HIS A 136 -14.94 10.28 10.25
CA HIS A 136 -15.91 10.21 9.18
C HIS A 136 -15.19 10.26 7.84
N MET A 137 -15.32 9.20 7.04
CA MET A 137 -14.73 9.09 5.70
C MET A 137 -15.85 9.25 4.67
N GLN A 138 -15.85 10.37 3.94
CA GLN A 138 -16.81 10.62 2.87
C GLN A 138 -16.39 9.89 1.60
N PRO A 139 -17.27 9.21 0.85
CA PRO A 139 -16.89 8.55 -0.39
C PRO A 139 -16.62 9.55 -1.52
N TRP A 140 -15.98 9.06 -2.59
CA TRP A 140 -15.82 9.83 -3.82
C TRP A 140 -17.17 9.98 -4.52
N THR A 141 -17.47 11.18 -4.99
CA THR A 141 -18.72 11.48 -5.70
C THR A 141 -18.43 12.11 -7.05
N ALA A 142 -19.28 11.83 -8.03
CA ALA A 142 -19.18 12.45 -9.34
C ALA A 142 -19.55 13.95 -9.24
N ARG A 143 -18.61 14.84 -9.60
CA ARG A 143 -18.81 16.30 -9.54
C ARG A 143 -19.95 16.81 -10.41
N ASN A 144 -20.25 16.11 -11.51
CA ASN A 144 -21.30 16.46 -12.46
C ASN A 144 -22.73 16.24 -11.93
N GLY A 145 -22.89 15.69 -10.72
CA GLY A 145 -24.19 15.40 -10.12
C GLY A 145 -24.95 14.23 -10.78
N ILE A 146 -24.37 13.56 -11.78
CA ILE A 146 -24.97 12.40 -12.45
C ILE A 146 -24.92 11.18 -11.53
N GLY A 147 -23.81 11.02 -10.80
CA GLY A 147 -23.53 9.88 -9.94
C GLY A 147 -22.76 8.77 -10.65
N ILE A 148 -22.48 7.69 -9.92
CA ILE A 148 -21.65 6.56 -10.36
C ILE A 148 -22.56 5.36 -10.68
N ALA A 149 -22.21 4.58 -11.71
CA ALA A 149 -22.94 3.36 -12.05
C ALA A 149 -22.86 2.36 -10.91
N THR A 150 -24.02 1.91 -10.45
CA THR A 150 -24.21 1.07 -9.28
C THR A 150 -24.99 -0.16 -9.68
N TRP A 151 -24.47 -1.34 -9.36
CA TRP A 151 -25.18 -2.59 -9.56
C TRP A 151 -26.21 -2.81 -8.45
N VAL A 152 -27.47 -2.93 -8.83
CA VAL A 152 -28.62 -3.16 -7.95
C VAL A 152 -29.37 -4.39 -8.45
N PRO A 153 -29.08 -5.60 -7.91
CA PRO A 153 -29.64 -6.86 -8.41
C PRO A 153 -31.17 -6.89 -8.49
N SER A 154 -31.85 -6.23 -7.55
CA SER A 154 -33.33 -6.19 -7.52
C SER A 154 -33.94 -5.35 -8.64
N ALA A 155 -33.16 -4.53 -9.33
CA ALA A 155 -33.60 -3.72 -10.47
C ALA A 155 -33.26 -4.35 -11.83
N TYR A 156 -32.71 -5.58 -11.84
CA TYR A 156 -32.40 -6.30 -13.07
C TYR A 156 -33.67 -6.96 -13.63
N ASP A 157 -34.00 -6.58 -14.87
CA ASP A 157 -35.04 -7.20 -15.68
C ASP A 157 -34.39 -7.83 -16.92
N PRO A 158 -34.39 -9.17 -17.06
CA PRO A 158 -33.78 -9.86 -18.20
C PRO A 158 -34.50 -9.62 -19.53
N ASN A 159 -35.71 -9.06 -19.52
CA ASN A 159 -36.49 -8.78 -20.73
C ASN A 159 -36.34 -7.34 -21.22
N ALA A 160 -35.70 -6.48 -20.43
CA ALA A 160 -35.42 -5.10 -20.84
C ALA A 160 -34.38 -5.06 -21.97
N PRO A 161 -34.38 -4.04 -22.83
CA PRO A 161 -33.35 -3.89 -23.85
C PRO A 161 -31.98 -3.62 -23.20
N SER A 162 -30.90 -4.19 -23.75
CA SER A 162 -29.54 -4.03 -23.22
C SER A 162 -29.08 -2.57 -23.12
N SER A 163 -29.58 -1.71 -24.01
CA SER A 163 -29.34 -0.25 -23.98
C SER A 163 -29.90 0.44 -22.72
N ALA A 164 -30.92 -0.13 -22.08
CA ALA A 164 -31.48 0.39 -20.84
C ALA A 164 -30.61 0.07 -19.61
N LEU A 165 -29.59 -0.80 -19.76
CA LEU A 165 -28.71 -1.27 -18.67
C LEU A 165 -29.54 -1.72 -17.43
N PRO A 166 -30.39 -2.76 -17.57
CA PRO A 166 -31.21 -3.23 -16.45
C PRO A 166 -30.34 -3.59 -15.24
N GLY A 167 -30.77 -3.26 -14.04
CA GLY A 167 -29.99 -3.48 -12.81
C GLY A 167 -28.84 -2.49 -12.57
N ILE A 168 -28.45 -1.67 -13.55
CA ILE A 168 -27.46 -0.60 -13.35
C ILE A 168 -28.18 0.72 -13.15
N LEU A 169 -27.99 1.31 -11.97
CA LEU A 169 -28.58 2.58 -11.58
C LEU A 169 -27.48 3.59 -11.25
N TRP A 170 -27.81 4.87 -11.32
CA TRP A 170 -26.98 5.97 -10.81
C TRP A 170 -27.91 7.10 -10.39
N HIS A 171 -27.38 8.08 -9.65
CA HIS A 171 -28.18 9.11 -8.99
C HIS A 171 -29.15 9.87 -9.94
N ALA A 172 -28.72 10.23 -11.15
CA ALA A 172 -29.59 10.89 -12.13
C ALA A 172 -30.68 9.97 -12.69
N LYS A 173 -30.42 8.66 -12.80
CA LYS A 173 -31.40 7.66 -13.26
C LYS A 173 -32.39 7.28 -12.14
N ALA A 174 -31.93 7.22 -10.89
CA ALA A 174 -32.72 6.87 -9.73
C ALA A 174 -32.23 7.64 -8.48
N LYS A 175 -33.05 8.59 -8.00
CA LYS A 175 -32.66 9.54 -6.92
C LYS A 175 -32.41 8.89 -5.56
N ASN A 176 -32.90 7.67 -5.35
CA ASN A 176 -32.63 6.87 -4.15
C ASN A 176 -31.22 6.26 -4.13
N VAL A 177 -30.51 6.26 -5.27
CA VAL A 177 -29.09 5.85 -5.32
C VAL A 177 -28.23 7.06 -4.92
N PRO A 178 -27.33 6.93 -3.92
CA PRO A 178 -26.41 8.01 -3.55
C PRO A 178 -25.52 8.44 -4.71
N LEU A 179 -25.03 9.68 -4.69
CA LEU A 179 -24.09 10.18 -5.71
C LEU A 179 -22.81 9.33 -5.82
N ALA A 180 -22.37 8.74 -4.70
CA ALA A 180 -21.24 7.83 -4.66
C ALA A 180 -21.57 6.42 -5.15
N GLY A 181 -22.85 6.06 -5.27
CA GLY A 181 -23.32 4.72 -5.62
C GLY A 181 -23.59 3.80 -4.42
N TRP A 182 -22.91 3.99 -3.29
CA TRP A 182 -23.14 3.23 -2.05
C TRP A 182 -23.45 4.13 -0.85
N GLN A 183 -23.92 3.52 0.23
CA GLN A 183 -24.24 4.24 1.47
C GLN A 183 -22.96 4.68 2.20
N THR A 184 -22.97 5.91 2.73
CA THR A 184 -21.86 6.41 3.53
C THR A 184 -22.07 6.07 5.01
N ARG A 185 -21.10 5.39 5.60
CA ARG A 185 -21.11 5.13 7.04
C ARG A 185 -20.92 6.43 7.82
N ALA A 186 -21.71 6.62 8.87
CA ALA A 186 -21.62 7.82 9.70
C ALA A 186 -20.24 7.97 10.36
N LEU A 187 -19.70 6.90 10.96
CA LEU A 187 -18.43 6.92 11.68
C LEU A 187 -17.68 5.59 11.57
N TYR A 188 -16.35 5.69 11.55
CA TYR A 188 -15.40 4.58 11.67
C TYR A 188 -14.62 4.73 12.98
N TYR A 189 -14.33 3.61 13.65
CA TYR A 189 -13.65 3.58 14.94
C TYR A 189 -12.33 2.80 14.86
N SER A 190 -11.26 3.39 15.38
CA SER A 190 -9.90 2.87 15.33
C SER A 190 -9.33 2.81 16.75
N PRO A 191 -9.65 1.77 17.53
CA PRO A 191 -9.11 1.60 18.87
C PRO A 191 -7.63 1.23 18.84
N ARG A 192 -6.91 1.65 19.88
CA ARG A 192 -5.48 1.37 20.08
C ARG A 192 -5.23 1.07 21.56
N PHE A 193 -4.43 0.04 21.80
CA PHE A 193 -4.06 -0.40 23.14
C PHE A 193 -2.57 -0.75 23.13
N GLY A 194 -1.87 -0.41 24.20
CA GLY A 194 -0.47 -0.69 24.38
C GLY A 194 -0.13 -0.92 25.84
N PHE A 195 0.98 -1.61 26.09
CA PHE A 195 1.53 -1.75 27.42
C PHE A 195 3.06 -1.78 27.37
N ALA A 196 3.66 -1.33 28.46
CA ALA A 196 5.08 -1.49 28.75
C ALA A 196 5.25 -1.90 30.21
N TRP A 197 5.92 -3.02 30.45
CA TRP A 197 6.11 -3.62 31.76
C TRP A 197 7.58 -3.93 32.04
N ASP A 198 8.17 -3.27 33.03
CA ASP A 198 9.46 -3.65 33.61
C ASP A 198 9.27 -4.85 34.55
N ILE A 199 9.54 -6.06 34.02
CA ILE A 199 9.23 -7.33 34.67
C ILE A 199 9.85 -7.42 36.07
N PHE A 200 11.08 -6.93 36.22
CA PHE A 200 11.85 -7.05 37.47
C PHE A 200 11.99 -5.75 38.25
N GLY A 201 11.47 -4.62 37.74
CA GLY A 201 11.61 -3.30 38.36
C GLY A 201 13.05 -2.76 38.37
N LYS A 202 13.92 -3.28 37.49
CA LYS A 202 15.35 -2.92 37.41
C LYS A 202 15.68 -2.14 36.14
N GLY A 203 14.70 -1.88 35.28
CA GLY A 203 14.86 -1.22 33.98
C GLY A 203 15.71 -1.99 32.96
N LYS A 204 15.94 -3.30 33.19
CA LYS A 204 16.79 -4.14 32.32
C LYS A 204 16.01 -5.07 31.41
N THR A 205 14.85 -5.53 31.86
CA THR A 205 14.00 -6.46 31.12
C THR A 205 12.62 -5.83 31.01
N VAL A 206 12.28 -5.37 29.82
CA VAL A 206 11.02 -4.68 29.57
C VAL A 206 10.24 -5.47 28.53
N LEU A 207 9.01 -5.82 28.89
CA LEU A 207 8.04 -6.35 27.96
C LEU A 207 7.20 -5.21 27.41
N ARG A 208 7.01 -5.15 26.10
CA ARG A 208 6.17 -4.16 25.43
C ARG A 208 5.24 -4.86 24.48
N GLY A 209 4.04 -4.35 24.31
CA GLY A 209 3.15 -4.86 23.28
C GLY A 209 2.02 -3.91 23.01
N GLY A 210 1.31 -4.16 21.93
CA GLY A 210 0.17 -3.33 21.57
C GLY A 210 -0.62 -3.90 20.41
N TYR A 211 -1.80 -3.33 20.24
CA TYR A 211 -2.74 -3.57 19.17
C TYR A 211 -3.26 -2.22 18.67
N GLY A 212 -3.40 -2.07 17.37
CA GLY A 212 -4.05 -0.91 16.77
C GLY A 212 -4.86 -1.31 15.54
N MET A 213 -6.00 -0.68 15.39
CA MET A 213 -6.82 -0.74 14.17
C MET A 213 -6.64 0.52 13.35
N PHE A 214 -6.52 0.36 12.04
CA PHE A 214 -6.26 1.44 11.09
C PHE A 214 -7.14 1.25 9.86
N TYR A 215 -7.75 2.33 9.40
CA TYR A 215 -8.46 2.36 8.12
C TYR A 215 -7.61 3.06 7.08
N TYR A 216 -7.64 2.53 5.86
CA TYR A 216 -7.15 3.21 4.67
C TYR A 216 -8.36 3.78 3.93
N TYR A 217 -8.28 5.06 3.57
CA TYR A 217 -9.30 5.71 2.78
C TYR A 217 -9.13 5.35 1.31
N ASP A 218 -10.17 4.78 0.70
CA ASP A 218 -10.10 4.18 -0.62
C ASP A 218 -10.93 4.94 -1.69
N PRO A 219 -10.26 5.70 -2.57
CA PRO A 219 -10.86 6.34 -3.75
C PRO A 219 -11.27 5.42 -4.89
N GLN A 220 -10.64 4.25 -5.01
CA GLN A 220 -10.26 3.68 -6.32
C GLN A 220 -11.37 2.89 -7.02
N LEU A 221 -12.57 2.86 -6.46
CA LEU A 221 -13.70 2.08 -6.98
C LEU A 221 -14.63 2.87 -7.90
N ALA A 222 -14.46 4.18 -7.97
CA ALA A 222 -15.41 5.08 -8.63
C ALA A 222 -15.10 5.36 -10.11
N ALA A 223 -13.83 5.38 -10.52
CA ALA A 223 -13.41 5.99 -11.78
C ALA A 223 -14.02 5.30 -13.01
N ASP A 224 -13.81 3.98 -13.17
CA ASP A 224 -14.35 3.24 -14.32
C ASP A 224 -15.88 3.14 -14.29
N ALA A 225 -16.48 3.24 -13.10
CA ALA A 225 -17.93 3.24 -12.93
C ALA A 225 -18.58 4.60 -13.31
N MET A 226 -17.80 5.61 -13.71
CA MET A 226 -18.31 6.87 -14.27
C MET A 226 -18.58 6.82 -15.78
N ASP A 227 -18.09 5.80 -16.48
CA ASP A 227 -18.22 5.67 -17.92
C ASP A 227 -19.67 5.43 -18.36
N MET A 228 -20.37 4.46 -17.76
CA MET A 228 -21.75 4.18 -18.13
C MET A 228 -22.70 5.37 -17.91
N PRO A 229 -22.65 6.10 -16.77
CA PRO A 229 -23.44 7.32 -16.57
C PRO A 229 -23.07 8.45 -17.54
N ALA A 230 -21.82 8.52 -18.01
CA ALA A 230 -21.38 9.46 -19.03
C ALA A 230 -21.83 9.07 -20.46
N GLY A 231 -22.52 7.93 -20.63
CA GLY A 231 -23.00 7.45 -21.92
C GLY A 231 -22.01 6.55 -22.67
N VAL A 232 -20.86 6.23 -22.08
CA VAL A 232 -19.90 5.31 -22.68
C VAL A 232 -20.48 3.90 -22.66
N ARG A 233 -20.35 3.19 -23.78
CA ARG A 233 -20.79 1.81 -23.95
C ARG A 233 -19.66 1.05 -24.64
N ALA A 234 -19.23 -0.05 -24.05
CA ALA A 234 -18.24 -0.94 -24.62
C ALA A 234 -18.91 -2.25 -24.99
N THR A 235 -18.57 -2.78 -26.17
CA THR A 235 -18.93 -4.14 -26.57
C THR A 235 -17.71 -4.76 -27.23
N THR A 236 -17.40 -5.99 -26.84
CA THR A 236 -16.42 -6.82 -27.50
C THR A 236 -17.15 -7.70 -28.50
N VAL A 237 -16.90 -7.47 -29.78
CA VAL A 237 -17.39 -8.31 -30.86
C VAL A 237 -16.34 -9.36 -31.17
N CYS A 238 -16.77 -10.56 -31.58
CA CYS A 238 -15.82 -11.58 -32.01
C CYS A 238 -15.13 -11.16 -33.32
N CYS A 239 -13.94 -11.73 -33.55
CA CYS A 239 -13.16 -11.69 -34.80
C CYS A 239 -12.77 -10.29 -35.35
N GLY A 240 -11.97 -10.29 -36.42
CA GLY A 240 -11.59 -9.07 -37.12
C GLY A 240 -12.73 -8.60 -38.03
N LEU A 241 -13.45 -7.56 -37.62
CA LEU A 241 -14.50 -6.93 -38.42
C LEU A 241 -13.96 -5.72 -39.19
N THR A 242 -14.51 -5.49 -40.39
CA THR A 242 -14.35 -4.22 -41.12
C THR A 242 -15.22 -3.13 -40.48
N MET A 243 -14.89 -1.85 -40.73
CA MET A 243 -15.70 -0.74 -40.18
C MET A 243 -17.16 -0.77 -40.63
N ALA A 244 -17.42 -1.15 -41.89
CA ALA A 244 -18.79 -1.31 -42.39
C ALA A 244 -19.57 -2.42 -41.66
N GLN A 245 -18.90 -3.49 -41.24
CA GLN A 245 -19.51 -4.56 -40.44
C GLN A 245 -19.77 -4.08 -39.01
N ILE A 246 -18.89 -3.26 -38.42
CA ILE A 246 -19.11 -2.65 -37.10
C ILE A 246 -20.35 -1.74 -37.13
N ASP A 247 -20.49 -0.91 -38.16
CA ASP A 247 -21.66 -0.04 -38.33
C ASP A 247 -22.96 -0.86 -38.46
N ALA A 248 -22.92 -1.97 -39.21
CA ALA A 248 -24.06 -2.88 -39.33
C ALA A 248 -24.41 -3.54 -37.99
N THR A 249 -23.41 -3.94 -37.19
CA THR A 249 -23.62 -4.54 -35.86
C THR A 249 -24.31 -3.57 -34.89
N ALA A 250 -24.00 -2.27 -34.95
CA ALA A 250 -24.66 -1.25 -34.14
C ALA A 250 -26.17 -1.11 -34.45
N THR A 251 -26.57 -1.36 -35.70
CA THR A 251 -27.96 -1.22 -36.15
C THR A 251 -28.86 -2.44 -35.84
N GLN A 252 -28.29 -3.59 -35.46
CA GLN A 252 -29.06 -4.81 -35.18
C GLN A 252 -29.71 -4.87 -33.79
N GLY A 253 -29.49 -3.87 -32.93
CA GLY A 253 -30.27 -3.68 -31.69
C GLY A 253 -30.09 -4.72 -30.58
N SER A 254 -29.24 -5.74 -30.77
CA SER A 254 -29.08 -6.88 -29.83
C SER A 254 -27.70 -6.93 -29.15
N LEU A 255 -26.97 -5.81 -29.09
CA LEU A 255 -25.64 -5.80 -28.47
C LEU A 255 -25.74 -5.84 -26.94
N ALA A 256 -25.05 -6.81 -26.33
CA ALA A 256 -24.78 -6.80 -24.90
C ALA A 256 -23.62 -5.85 -24.60
N PHE A 257 -23.71 -5.09 -23.52
CA PHE A 257 -22.66 -4.13 -23.15
C PHE A 257 -21.83 -4.62 -21.97
N GLY A 258 -20.53 -4.36 -22.02
CA GLY A 258 -19.63 -4.54 -20.89
C GLY A 258 -19.42 -3.23 -20.13
N GLY A 259 -18.86 -3.36 -18.92
CA GLY A 259 -18.31 -2.22 -18.18
C GLY A 259 -18.25 -2.45 -16.68
N THR A 260 -18.03 -1.38 -15.94
CA THR A 260 -17.82 -1.41 -14.48
C THR A 260 -18.93 -0.66 -13.75
N ALA A 261 -19.37 -1.21 -12.63
CA ALA A 261 -20.32 -0.57 -11.70
C ALA A 261 -19.97 -0.95 -10.27
N VAL A 262 -20.29 -0.12 -9.29
CA VAL A 262 -20.00 -0.40 -7.86
C VAL A 262 -21.10 -1.24 -7.21
N ASP A 263 -20.78 -2.07 -6.21
CA ASP A 263 -21.81 -2.75 -5.41
C ASP A 263 -22.43 -1.73 -4.44
N GLY A 264 -23.69 -1.34 -4.69
CA GLY A 264 -24.37 -0.35 -3.86
C GLY A 264 -24.58 -0.77 -2.40
N ARG A 265 -24.32 -2.04 -2.07
CA ARG A 265 -24.39 -2.59 -0.70
C ARG A 265 -23.05 -2.60 0.03
N ASP A 266 -21.94 -2.27 -0.65
CA ASP A 266 -20.61 -2.32 -0.06
C ASP A 266 -20.19 -0.95 0.49
N ASP A 267 -20.33 -0.78 1.81
CA ASP A 267 -19.93 0.43 2.55
C ASP A 267 -18.61 0.25 3.32
N ASN A 268 -17.87 -0.81 3.02
CA ASN A 268 -16.63 -1.14 3.72
C ASN A 268 -15.49 -0.21 3.30
N GLN A 269 -14.46 -0.18 4.14
CA GLN A 269 -13.18 0.46 3.86
C GLN A 269 -12.07 -0.50 4.28
N PRO A 270 -10.95 -0.56 3.55
CA PRO A 270 -9.82 -1.40 3.90
C PRO A 270 -9.35 -1.13 5.33
N ARG A 271 -9.22 -2.21 6.12
CA ARG A 271 -8.93 -2.13 7.54
C ARG A 271 -7.77 -3.03 7.90
N THR A 272 -6.73 -2.48 8.50
CA THR A 272 -5.58 -3.21 9.03
C THR A 272 -5.58 -3.21 10.56
N GLN A 273 -5.44 -4.39 11.12
CA GLN A 273 -5.18 -4.63 12.54
C GLN A 273 -3.70 -4.98 12.69
N SER A 274 -2.95 -4.14 13.37
CA SER A 274 -1.54 -4.35 13.68
C SER A 274 -1.37 -4.71 15.14
N TYR A 275 -0.56 -5.72 15.42
CA TYR A 275 -0.23 -6.13 16.78
C TYR A 275 1.24 -6.50 16.88
N SER A 276 1.83 -6.18 18.02
CA SER A 276 3.23 -6.50 18.29
C SER A 276 3.44 -6.86 19.74
N PHE A 277 4.42 -7.74 19.97
CA PHE A 277 4.88 -8.14 21.29
C PHE A 277 6.39 -8.21 21.28
N THR A 278 7.05 -7.49 22.18
CA THR A 278 8.49 -7.30 22.23
C THR A 278 9.02 -7.54 23.63
N ILE A 279 10.08 -8.33 23.75
CA ILE A 279 10.90 -8.40 24.96
C ILE A 279 12.24 -7.71 24.69
N SER A 280 12.55 -6.71 25.50
CA SER A 280 13.80 -5.95 25.44
C SER A 280 14.65 -6.29 26.67
N GLN A 281 15.88 -6.74 26.44
CA GLN A 281 16.85 -7.12 27.46
C GLN A 281 18.14 -6.32 27.29
N ARG A 282 18.52 -5.58 28.33
CA ARG A 282 19.87 -5.02 28.44
C ARG A 282 20.86 -6.11 28.80
N LEU A 283 21.81 -6.36 27.92
CA LEU A 283 22.88 -7.34 28.08
C LEU A 283 24.14 -6.69 28.71
N PRO A 284 25.08 -7.49 29.23
CA PRO A 284 26.40 -7.00 29.62
C PRO A 284 27.11 -6.24 28.49
N GLY A 285 28.02 -5.32 28.84
CA GLY A 285 28.77 -4.54 27.86
C GLY A 285 27.96 -3.44 27.15
N ARG A 286 26.85 -2.97 27.76
CA ARG A 286 25.97 -1.92 27.22
C ARG A 286 25.34 -2.29 25.87
N ALA A 287 25.10 -3.59 25.66
CA ALA A 287 24.30 -4.07 24.53
C ALA A 287 22.82 -4.15 24.91
N LEU A 288 21.95 -3.99 23.91
CA LEU A 288 20.51 -4.18 24.00
C LEU A 288 20.13 -5.26 22.99
N LEU A 289 19.34 -6.23 23.44
CA LEU A 289 18.70 -7.24 22.60
C LEU A 289 17.19 -7.07 22.70
N GLU A 290 16.51 -7.04 21.56
CA GLU A 290 15.07 -7.02 21.46
C GLU A 290 14.62 -8.17 20.56
N VAL A 291 13.63 -8.92 21.04
CA VAL A 291 12.97 -9.98 20.25
C VAL A 291 11.50 -9.62 20.19
N SER A 292 10.98 -9.48 18.97
CA SER A 292 9.63 -9.02 18.72
C SER A 292 8.87 -9.99 17.82
N TYR A 293 7.63 -10.30 18.16
CA TYR A 293 6.66 -10.81 17.22
C TYR A 293 5.82 -9.64 16.71
N VAL A 294 5.73 -9.46 15.39
CA VAL A 294 4.96 -8.40 14.75
C VAL A 294 4.05 -9.02 13.72
N GLY A 295 2.75 -8.74 13.82
CA GLY A 295 1.74 -9.24 12.90
C GLY A 295 0.77 -8.14 12.45
N ASN A 296 0.31 -8.28 11.21
CA ASN A 296 -0.72 -7.45 10.62
C ASN A 296 -1.77 -8.36 10.00
N LYS A 297 -3.05 -8.02 10.16
CA LYS A 297 -4.16 -8.61 9.43
C LYS A 297 -4.96 -7.49 8.78
N SER A 298 -5.09 -7.53 7.47
CA SER A 298 -5.89 -6.59 6.70
C SER A 298 -7.13 -7.29 6.15
N ASP A 299 -8.30 -6.74 6.44
CA ASP A 299 -9.59 -7.18 5.95
C ASP A 299 -10.20 -6.09 5.05
N TYR A 300 -11.24 -6.44 4.29
CA TYR A 300 -11.97 -5.50 3.44
C TYR A 300 -11.06 -4.80 2.42
N LEU A 301 -10.04 -5.49 1.92
CA LEU A 301 -9.25 -4.99 0.80
C LEU A 301 -10.08 -5.10 -0.48
N ILE A 302 -9.86 -4.21 -1.46
CA ILE A 302 -10.51 -4.31 -2.77
C ILE A 302 -10.15 -5.65 -3.43
N ASN A 303 -11.14 -6.26 -4.08
CA ASN A 303 -10.96 -7.45 -4.91
C ASN A 303 -10.57 -7.12 -6.37
N SER A 304 -9.45 -6.42 -6.57
CA SER A 304 -9.00 -6.05 -7.93
C SER A 304 -8.78 -7.28 -8.82
N GLY A 305 -9.57 -7.38 -9.89
CA GLY A 305 -9.56 -8.49 -10.86
C GLY A 305 -10.60 -9.60 -10.63
N TYR A 306 -11.32 -9.63 -9.51
CA TYR A 306 -12.37 -10.64 -9.22
C TYR A 306 -13.78 -10.06 -9.29
N GLU A 307 -13.98 -9.12 -10.21
CA GLU A 307 -15.09 -8.18 -10.16
C GLU A 307 -16.21 -8.59 -11.10
N ASN A 308 -15.88 -9.28 -12.20
CA ASN A 308 -16.90 -9.71 -13.16
C ASN A 308 -17.95 -10.61 -12.50
N ILE A 309 -19.18 -10.13 -12.37
CA ILE A 309 -20.31 -10.89 -11.81
C ILE A 309 -21.09 -11.67 -12.87
N ASN A 310 -20.83 -11.39 -14.16
CA ASN A 310 -21.54 -11.98 -15.28
C ASN A 310 -20.73 -13.04 -16.04
N ARG A 311 -19.83 -13.72 -15.34
CA ARG A 311 -18.97 -14.77 -15.92
C ARG A 311 -19.80 -15.99 -16.34
N VAL A 312 -19.34 -16.71 -17.35
CA VAL A 312 -19.85 -18.05 -17.67
C VAL A 312 -19.46 -19.01 -16.55
N ARG A 313 -20.41 -19.78 -16.01
CA ARG A 313 -20.13 -20.74 -14.93
C ARG A 313 -19.27 -21.89 -15.44
N ILE A 314 -18.48 -22.50 -14.55
CA ILE A 314 -17.72 -23.72 -14.88
C ILE A 314 -18.66 -24.79 -15.46
N VAL A 315 -18.15 -25.64 -16.33
CA VAL A 315 -18.84 -26.71 -17.07
C VAL A 315 -19.86 -26.27 -18.13
N THR A 316 -20.32 -25.01 -18.14
CA THR A 316 -21.46 -24.56 -18.95
C THR A 316 -21.22 -24.73 -20.46
N MET A 317 -20.01 -24.43 -20.94
CA MET A 317 -19.66 -24.48 -22.36
C MET A 317 -18.83 -25.72 -22.75
N LEU A 318 -18.81 -26.78 -21.94
CA LEU A 318 -18.01 -27.98 -22.27
C LEU A 318 -18.47 -28.67 -23.57
N HIS A 319 -19.76 -28.58 -23.89
CA HIS A 319 -20.34 -29.15 -25.12
C HIS A 319 -20.31 -28.20 -26.31
N ASP A 320 -20.03 -26.91 -26.08
CA ASP A 320 -19.99 -25.86 -27.10
C ASP A 320 -18.83 -24.90 -26.84
N SER A 321 -17.61 -25.45 -26.79
CA SER A 321 -16.41 -24.71 -26.41
C SER A 321 -15.96 -23.65 -27.42
N GLY A 322 -16.58 -23.63 -28.62
CA GLY A 322 -16.38 -22.60 -29.65
C GLY A 322 -17.60 -21.70 -29.87
N GLY A 323 -18.64 -21.84 -29.05
CA GLY A 323 -19.87 -21.06 -29.13
C GLY A 323 -19.71 -19.62 -28.64
N ASP A 324 -20.77 -18.82 -28.81
CA ASP A 324 -20.82 -17.46 -28.28
C ASP A 324 -20.92 -17.48 -26.75
N THR A 325 -19.89 -16.99 -26.06
CA THR A 325 -19.85 -16.95 -24.60
C THR A 325 -21.00 -16.14 -24.02
N ASN A 326 -21.48 -15.11 -24.72
CA ASN A 326 -22.55 -14.25 -24.23
C ASN A 326 -23.91 -14.98 -24.14
N ALA A 327 -24.14 -15.99 -24.98
CA ALA A 327 -25.36 -16.80 -24.92
C ALA A 327 -25.50 -17.59 -23.60
N TYR A 328 -24.37 -17.87 -22.93
CA TYR A 328 -24.29 -18.66 -21.71
C TYR A 328 -24.14 -17.82 -20.43
N ARG A 329 -24.11 -16.49 -20.54
CA ARG A 329 -23.97 -15.59 -19.39
C ARG A 329 -25.29 -15.49 -18.61
N PRO A 330 -25.24 -15.44 -17.26
CA PRO A 330 -26.45 -15.28 -16.44
C PRO A 330 -27.24 -13.99 -16.72
N LEU A 331 -26.53 -12.87 -16.92
CA LEU A 331 -27.11 -11.57 -17.24
C LEU A 331 -27.03 -11.35 -18.75
N LYS A 332 -28.09 -11.72 -19.46
CA LYS A 332 -28.17 -11.72 -20.94
C LYS A 332 -27.95 -10.35 -21.58
N ASN A 333 -28.23 -9.27 -20.84
CA ASN A 333 -28.06 -7.90 -21.31
C ASN A 333 -26.62 -7.39 -21.28
N PHE A 334 -25.74 -8.10 -20.59
CA PHE A 334 -24.36 -7.67 -20.34
C PHE A 334 -23.36 -8.68 -20.90
N GLN A 335 -22.19 -8.17 -21.28
CA GLN A 335 -21.00 -9.00 -21.43
C GLN A 335 -20.32 -9.13 -20.06
N ASP A 336 -19.03 -8.86 -19.97
CA ASP A 336 -18.36 -8.70 -18.68
C ASP A 336 -18.91 -7.47 -17.94
N LEU A 337 -19.46 -7.72 -16.75
CA LEU A 337 -19.92 -6.67 -15.85
C LEU A 337 -19.09 -6.73 -14.58
N ASN A 338 -18.11 -5.83 -14.46
CA ASN A 338 -17.21 -5.76 -13.32
C ASN A 338 -17.85 -4.99 -12.17
N VAL A 339 -17.99 -5.65 -11.03
CA VAL A 339 -18.48 -5.07 -9.79
C VAL A 339 -17.45 -5.26 -8.67
N PRO A 340 -16.52 -4.31 -8.50
CA PRO A 340 -15.55 -4.40 -7.42
C PRO A 340 -16.22 -4.26 -6.05
N SER A 341 -15.63 -4.94 -5.07
CA SER A 341 -16.09 -5.01 -3.69
C SER A 341 -14.94 -5.33 -2.72
N HIS A 342 -15.11 -4.96 -1.46
CA HIS A 342 -14.13 -5.17 -0.40
C HIS A 342 -14.22 -6.57 0.20
N ARG A 343 -13.71 -7.56 -0.53
CA ARG A 343 -13.73 -8.99 -0.12
C ARG A 343 -12.36 -9.62 0.05
N SER A 344 -11.30 -8.93 -0.35
CA SER A 344 -9.93 -9.42 -0.21
C SER A 344 -9.42 -9.23 1.21
N TYR A 345 -8.46 -10.07 1.59
CA TYR A 345 -7.79 -10.00 2.88
C TYR A 345 -6.34 -10.44 2.76
N SER A 346 -5.52 -9.99 3.71
CA SER A 346 -4.11 -10.34 3.79
C SER A 346 -3.63 -10.39 5.23
N ASN A 347 -2.49 -11.05 5.45
CA ASN A 347 -1.82 -11.05 6.73
C ASN A 347 -0.32 -11.20 6.59
N TYR A 348 0.38 -10.56 7.52
CA TYR A 348 1.81 -10.61 7.67
C TYR A 348 2.14 -11.05 9.09
N ASN A 349 3.09 -11.96 9.25
CA ASN A 349 3.59 -12.37 10.56
C ASN A 349 5.10 -12.42 10.53
N SER A 350 5.76 -11.94 11.59
CA SER A 350 7.21 -11.94 11.67
C SER A 350 7.73 -12.10 13.09
N LEU A 351 8.87 -12.79 13.20
CA LEU A 351 9.77 -12.73 14.33
C LEU A 351 10.93 -11.81 13.95
N GLN A 352 11.14 -10.75 14.71
CA GLN A 352 12.18 -9.74 14.49
C GLN A 352 13.13 -9.75 15.68
N VAL A 353 14.42 -9.88 15.39
CA VAL A 353 15.50 -9.83 16.37
C VAL A 353 16.33 -8.58 16.08
N PHE A 354 16.43 -7.70 17.05
CA PHE A 354 17.24 -6.50 16.98
C PHE A 354 18.28 -6.51 18.09
N ALA A 355 19.56 -6.36 17.76
CA ALA A 355 20.62 -6.24 18.76
C ALA A 355 21.50 -5.04 18.44
N THR A 356 21.76 -4.20 19.43
CA THR A 356 22.59 -3.01 19.26
C THR A 356 23.53 -2.79 20.42
N ARG A 357 24.69 -2.21 20.12
CA ARG A 357 25.67 -1.75 21.09
C ARG A 357 26.32 -0.48 20.56
N GLN A 358 26.38 0.54 21.40
CA GLN A 358 27.04 1.82 21.09
C GLN A 358 28.00 2.18 22.23
N ALA A 359 29.07 1.40 22.39
CA ALA A 359 29.94 1.55 23.55
C ALA A 359 31.39 1.08 23.33
N GLY A 360 32.32 2.01 23.55
CA GLY A 360 33.74 1.73 23.61
C GLY A 360 34.33 1.42 22.23
N TRP A 361 35.14 0.37 22.17
CA TRP A 361 35.85 -0.04 20.96
C TRP A 361 34.96 -0.76 19.94
N SER A 362 33.75 -1.22 20.32
CA SER A 362 32.82 -1.90 19.43
C SER A 362 31.45 -1.26 19.42
N ASN A 363 30.99 -0.92 18.22
CA ASN A 363 29.64 -0.50 17.94
C ASN A 363 29.07 -1.46 16.91
N PHE A 364 27.85 -1.95 17.12
CA PHE A 364 27.19 -2.79 16.14
C PHE A 364 25.68 -2.61 16.21
N THR A 365 25.03 -2.94 15.10
CA THR A 365 23.58 -3.08 15.00
C THR A 365 23.30 -4.29 14.13
N LEU A 366 22.44 -5.18 14.61
CA LEU A 366 21.98 -6.38 13.94
C LEU A 366 20.46 -6.34 13.92
N ALA A 367 19.88 -6.46 12.74
CA ALA A 367 18.44 -6.60 12.54
C ALA A 367 18.20 -7.85 11.69
N TYR A 368 17.45 -8.81 12.24
CA TYR A 368 17.06 -10.02 11.56
C TYR A 368 15.55 -10.18 11.62
N THR A 369 14.92 -10.47 10.49
CA THR A 369 13.49 -10.70 10.38
C THR A 369 13.26 -12.07 9.74
N TRP A 370 12.54 -12.93 10.44
CA TRP A 370 11.93 -14.14 9.89
C TRP A 370 10.44 -13.87 9.69
N SER A 371 9.96 -13.86 8.45
CA SER A 371 8.59 -13.43 8.17
C SER A 371 7.86 -14.23 7.11
N LYS A 372 6.53 -14.06 7.08
CA LYS A 372 5.64 -14.57 6.05
C LYS A 372 4.55 -13.55 5.72
N ALA A 373 4.46 -13.17 4.45
CA ALA A 373 3.43 -12.31 3.90
C ALA A 373 2.50 -13.14 2.99
N MET A 374 1.20 -13.14 3.29
CA MET A 374 0.19 -13.92 2.57
C MET A 374 -1.10 -13.11 2.39
N GLY A 375 -1.91 -13.48 1.40
CA GLY A 375 -3.22 -12.88 1.18
C GLY A 375 -3.88 -13.41 -0.07
N ILE A 376 -5.02 -12.82 -0.42
CA ILE A 376 -5.62 -13.00 -1.74
C ILE A 376 -4.67 -12.41 -2.77
N LEU A 377 -4.22 -13.25 -3.71
CA LEU A 377 -3.26 -12.86 -4.72
C LEU A 377 -3.96 -11.99 -5.76
N THR A 378 -3.44 -10.79 -6.02
CA THR A 378 -4.03 -9.80 -6.95
C THR A 378 -3.75 -10.21 -8.39
N ASN A 379 -4.61 -11.05 -8.98
CA ASN A 379 -4.59 -11.26 -10.42
C ASN A 379 -5.92 -11.87 -10.91
N PRO A 380 -6.65 -11.27 -11.87
CA PRO A 380 -8.02 -11.64 -12.28
C PRO A 380 -8.32 -13.11 -12.67
N ILE A 381 -7.26 -13.91 -12.75
CA ILE A 381 -7.06 -15.14 -13.49
C ILE A 381 -7.74 -16.43 -13.01
N LEU A 382 -7.76 -16.62 -11.68
CA LEU A 382 -7.67 -18.00 -11.15
C LEU A 382 -8.68 -18.34 -10.04
N ALA A 383 -9.48 -17.39 -9.55
CA ALA A 383 -10.49 -17.71 -8.54
C ALA A 383 -11.85 -17.10 -8.83
N LEU A 384 -12.89 -17.88 -8.54
CA LEU A 384 -14.27 -17.43 -8.55
C LEU A 384 -14.48 -16.40 -7.42
N PRO A 385 -15.24 -15.31 -7.65
CA PRO A 385 -15.63 -14.38 -6.59
C PRO A 385 -16.32 -15.06 -5.41
N GLU A 386 -16.93 -16.22 -5.65
CA GLU A 386 -17.62 -17.07 -4.66
C GLU A 386 -16.66 -17.95 -3.84
N ARG A 387 -15.40 -18.11 -4.30
CA ARG A 387 -14.38 -18.99 -3.70
C ARG A 387 -13.03 -18.29 -3.56
N MET A 388 -13.01 -17.03 -3.12
CA MET A 388 -11.78 -16.24 -2.98
C MET A 388 -10.72 -16.92 -2.09
N LYS A 389 -11.15 -17.69 -1.08
CA LYS A 389 -10.26 -18.48 -0.21
C LYS A 389 -9.31 -19.41 -0.97
N ASP A 390 -9.69 -19.87 -2.16
CA ASP A 390 -8.89 -20.80 -2.95
C ASP A 390 -7.68 -20.13 -3.63
N ASN A 391 -7.66 -18.78 -3.66
CA ASN A 391 -6.57 -17.96 -4.19
C ASN A 391 -5.73 -17.31 -3.06
N TYR A 392 -5.83 -17.83 -1.84
CA TYR A 392 -5.01 -17.35 -0.74
C TYR A 392 -3.61 -17.99 -0.80
N GLY A 393 -2.56 -17.16 -0.85
CA GLY A 393 -1.18 -17.64 -0.92
C GLY A 393 -0.11 -16.59 -0.60
N PRO A 394 1.18 -16.94 -0.69
CA PRO A 394 2.28 -16.02 -0.43
C PRO A 394 2.45 -14.98 -1.54
N PHE A 395 2.59 -13.70 -1.16
CA PHE A 395 2.77 -12.61 -2.12
C PHE A 395 4.10 -12.69 -2.88
N SER A 396 4.19 -11.98 -4.02
CA SER A 396 5.42 -11.82 -4.83
C SER A 396 6.59 -11.26 -4.03
N PHE A 397 6.30 -10.31 -3.14
CA PHE A 397 7.28 -9.63 -2.28
C PHE A 397 7.55 -10.35 -0.95
N ASP A 398 7.00 -11.55 -0.72
CA ASP A 398 7.31 -12.33 0.48
C ASP A 398 8.82 -12.53 0.62
N ARG A 399 9.31 -12.35 1.84
CA ARG A 399 10.72 -12.52 2.21
C ARG A 399 10.78 -13.32 3.49
N THR A 400 11.26 -14.55 3.39
CA THR A 400 11.31 -15.43 4.56
C THR A 400 12.38 -14.99 5.56
N HIS A 401 13.59 -14.70 5.09
CA HIS A 401 14.69 -14.21 5.92
C HIS A 401 15.21 -12.89 5.39
N VAL A 402 15.37 -11.90 6.27
CA VAL A 402 15.99 -10.61 5.97
C VAL A 402 16.97 -10.29 7.10
N LEU A 403 18.22 -10.06 6.76
CA LEU A 403 19.32 -9.74 7.67
C LEU A 403 19.96 -8.44 7.22
N ALA A 404 20.10 -7.50 8.14
CA ALA A 404 20.92 -6.31 8.01
C ALA A 404 21.81 -6.20 9.25
N ALA A 405 23.12 -6.25 9.08
CA ALA A 405 24.08 -6.05 10.14
C ALA A 405 25.05 -4.95 9.77
N SER A 406 25.40 -4.11 10.74
CA SER A 406 26.45 -3.11 10.62
C SER A 406 27.33 -3.14 11.86
N TYR A 407 28.61 -2.91 11.68
CA TYR A 407 29.57 -2.82 12.78
C TYR A 407 30.61 -1.75 12.50
N MET A 408 31.14 -1.20 13.59
CA MET A 408 32.28 -0.30 13.61
C MET A 408 33.15 -0.63 14.82
N LEU A 409 34.36 -1.09 14.54
CA LEU A 409 35.39 -1.44 15.49
C LEU A 409 36.44 -0.33 15.48
N ASN A 410 36.55 0.40 16.59
CA ASN A 410 37.66 1.32 16.83
C ASN A 410 38.80 0.50 17.39
N ILE A 411 39.88 0.33 16.64
CA ILE A 411 41.03 -0.45 17.10
C ILE A 411 41.71 0.33 18.22
N PRO A 412 41.90 -0.25 19.41
CA PRO A 412 42.61 0.41 20.49
C PRO A 412 44.05 0.76 20.07
N ASP A 413 44.50 1.94 20.45
CA ASP A 413 45.84 2.44 20.13
C ASP A 413 46.92 1.57 20.79
N PRO A 414 47.69 0.77 20.01
CA PRO A 414 48.71 -0.12 20.57
C PRO A 414 49.95 0.63 21.07
N VAL A 415 50.26 1.80 20.48
CA VAL A 415 51.43 2.61 20.86
C VAL A 415 50.98 3.82 21.67
N LYS A 416 51.25 3.80 22.98
CA LYS A 416 50.88 4.89 23.90
C LYS A 416 51.99 5.92 24.11
N THR A 417 53.24 5.47 24.09
CA THR A 417 54.46 6.27 24.32
C THR A 417 55.50 5.96 23.24
N GLY A 418 56.40 6.91 22.95
CA GLY A 418 57.48 6.74 21.97
C GLY A 418 57.35 7.63 20.72
N ASN A 419 58.06 7.23 19.65
CA ASN A 419 58.25 8.00 18.42
C ASN A 419 56.90 8.44 17.78
N PRO A 420 56.70 9.75 17.49
CA PRO A 420 55.50 10.26 16.82
C PRO A 420 55.17 9.56 15.50
N LEU A 421 56.18 9.13 14.74
CA LEU A 421 56.01 8.39 13.50
C LEU A 421 55.41 7.00 13.76
N ALA A 422 55.92 6.28 14.76
CA ALA A 422 55.41 4.96 15.15
C ALA A 422 53.95 5.06 15.63
N LYS A 423 53.62 6.11 16.39
CA LYS A 423 52.25 6.42 16.81
C LYS A 423 51.34 6.71 15.60
N GLY A 424 51.82 7.55 14.68
CA GLY A 424 51.11 7.90 13.45
C GLY A 424 50.79 6.69 12.57
N ILE A 425 51.68 5.68 12.51
CA ILE A 425 51.48 4.45 11.72
C ILE A 425 50.60 3.43 12.46
N ALA A 426 50.78 3.25 13.77
CA ALA A 426 50.14 2.16 14.51
C ALA A 426 48.72 2.47 15.06
N ASN A 427 48.39 3.74 15.29
CA ASN A 427 47.16 4.14 16.02
C ASN A 427 46.02 4.64 15.11
N GLY A 428 44.81 4.86 15.65
CA GLY A 428 43.72 5.54 14.92
C GLY A 428 43.08 4.73 13.79
N TRP A 429 43.23 3.41 13.80
CA TRP A 429 42.58 2.51 12.86
C TRP A 429 41.13 2.24 13.26
N GLN A 430 40.24 2.19 12.27
CA GLN A 430 38.85 1.78 12.45
C GLN A 430 38.45 0.82 11.34
N ILE A 431 37.63 -0.17 11.67
CA ILE A 431 37.08 -1.14 10.71
C ILE A 431 35.56 -1.04 10.79
N SER A 432 34.90 -0.86 9.66
CA SER A 432 33.44 -0.88 9.58
C SER A 432 32.98 -1.82 8.49
N GLY A 433 31.88 -2.51 8.71
CA GLY A 433 31.29 -3.36 7.69
C GLY A 433 29.77 -3.34 7.73
N ILE A 434 29.19 -3.66 6.59
CA ILE A 434 27.74 -3.82 6.40
C ILE A 434 27.52 -5.17 5.74
N VAL A 435 26.60 -5.96 6.29
CA VAL A 435 26.17 -7.25 5.73
C VAL A 435 24.67 -7.17 5.51
N GLN A 436 24.25 -7.47 4.30
CA GLN A 436 22.84 -7.58 3.91
C GLN A 436 22.62 -8.96 3.31
N ALA A 437 21.66 -9.71 3.84
CA ALA A 437 21.27 -10.99 3.28
C ALA A 437 19.75 -11.12 3.26
N THR A 438 19.17 -11.50 2.13
CA THR A 438 17.72 -11.70 2.02
C THR A 438 17.40 -12.97 1.23
N SER A 439 16.35 -13.67 1.63
CA SER A 439 15.76 -14.75 0.81
C SER A 439 15.17 -14.16 -0.48
N GLY A 440 15.10 -14.96 -1.55
CA GLY A 440 14.48 -14.51 -2.80
C GLY A 440 12.96 -14.33 -2.73
N VAL A 441 12.42 -13.69 -3.78
CA VAL A 441 10.98 -13.50 -4.05
C VAL A 441 10.23 -14.82 -4.24
N ASN A 442 8.90 -14.76 -4.15
CA ASN A 442 8.06 -15.76 -4.78
C ASN A 442 8.09 -15.54 -6.30
N ILE A 443 8.86 -16.35 -7.02
CA ILE A 443 9.12 -16.18 -8.47
C ILE A 443 7.81 -16.12 -9.26
N TRP A 444 6.90 -17.04 -8.96
CA TRP A 444 5.69 -17.24 -9.74
C TRP A 444 4.75 -16.03 -9.71
N GLN A 445 4.57 -15.41 -8.54
CA GLN A 445 3.78 -14.19 -8.40
C GLN A 445 4.50 -12.94 -8.94
N ASN A 446 5.79 -13.03 -9.27
CA ASN A 446 6.59 -11.90 -9.76
C ASN A 446 6.67 -11.85 -11.30
N THR A 447 6.28 -12.91 -12.02
CA THR A 447 6.36 -12.95 -13.50
C THR A 447 5.00 -12.79 -14.18
N SER A 448 4.15 -13.81 -14.06
CA SER A 448 2.78 -13.88 -14.54
C SER A 448 2.22 -15.16 -13.94
N ASN A 449 1.00 -15.15 -13.43
CA ASN A 449 0.47 -16.19 -12.52
C ASN A 449 0.32 -17.61 -13.11
N ASN A 450 0.93 -17.92 -14.25
CA ASN A 450 1.14 -19.26 -14.77
C ASN A 450 2.48 -19.36 -15.54
N PHE A 451 3.46 -18.50 -15.26
CA PHE A 451 4.69 -18.34 -16.03
C PHE A 451 4.45 -17.96 -17.50
N GLY A 452 3.36 -17.23 -17.79
CA GLY A 452 2.98 -16.85 -19.14
C GLY A 452 2.64 -18.07 -19.98
N PHE A 453 2.05 -19.10 -19.35
CA PHE A 453 1.80 -20.39 -19.95
C PHE A 453 1.04 -20.24 -21.27
N GLN A 454 1.64 -20.75 -22.34
CA GLN A 454 1.02 -20.88 -23.64
C GLN A 454 0.72 -22.35 -23.88
N ALA A 455 -0.57 -22.69 -23.96
CA ALA A 455 -1.01 -24.06 -24.11
C ALA A 455 -0.64 -24.60 -25.50
N PRO A 456 -0.27 -25.88 -25.62
CA PRO A 456 0.13 -26.45 -26.89
C PRO A 456 -1.03 -26.56 -27.87
N SER A 457 -0.71 -26.29 -29.13
CA SER A 457 -1.57 -26.33 -30.31
C SER A 457 -1.95 -27.77 -30.67
N ARG A 458 -3.08 -28.31 -30.19
CA ARG A 458 -3.40 -29.74 -30.42
C ARG A 458 -4.80 -30.11 -30.90
N ILE A 459 -5.78 -29.21 -31.00
CA ILE A 459 -7.18 -29.65 -31.11
C ILE A 459 -7.97 -29.07 -32.31
N ARG A 460 -7.52 -28.00 -32.98
CA ARG A 460 -8.24 -27.42 -34.15
C ARG A 460 -7.30 -26.79 -35.19
N PRO A 461 -7.79 -26.48 -36.42
CA PRO A 461 -6.98 -25.84 -37.48
C PRO A 461 -6.40 -24.45 -37.11
N ASP A 462 -6.93 -23.80 -36.07
CA ASP A 462 -6.43 -22.54 -35.46
C ASP A 462 -5.54 -22.76 -34.21
N ASN A 463 -5.45 -24.01 -33.75
CA ASN A 463 -4.34 -24.60 -33.01
C ASN A 463 -3.88 -23.88 -31.72
N THR A 464 -4.76 -23.69 -30.74
CA THR A 464 -4.41 -23.47 -29.31
C THR A 464 -5.48 -24.11 -28.39
N MET A 465 -5.08 -24.76 -27.29
CA MET A 465 -6.02 -25.23 -26.26
C MET A 465 -6.57 -24.04 -25.48
N SER A 466 -7.90 -23.98 -25.30
CA SER A 466 -8.60 -22.88 -24.63
C SER A 466 -9.08 -23.26 -23.23
N SER A 467 -9.31 -22.25 -22.37
CA SER A 467 -9.90 -22.47 -21.05
C SER A 467 -11.31 -23.06 -21.11
N MET A 468 -12.07 -22.77 -22.17
CA MET A 468 -13.41 -23.28 -22.38
C MET A 468 -13.42 -24.79 -22.62
N GLU A 469 -12.43 -25.34 -23.33
CA GLU A 469 -12.31 -26.79 -23.55
C GLU A 469 -11.92 -27.55 -22.27
N VAL A 470 -11.16 -26.92 -21.38
CA VAL A 470 -10.71 -27.54 -20.13
C VAL A 470 -11.75 -27.39 -19.02
N THR A 471 -12.32 -26.19 -18.87
CA THR A 471 -13.14 -25.81 -17.71
C THR A 471 -14.60 -25.51 -18.06
N GLY A 472 -14.96 -25.41 -19.33
CA GLY A 472 -16.29 -24.99 -19.77
C GLY A 472 -16.59 -23.50 -19.57
N THR A 473 -15.55 -22.68 -19.35
CA THR A 473 -15.67 -21.23 -19.15
C THR A 473 -14.44 -20.49 -19.65
N ASP A 474 -14.62 -19.25 -20.11
CA ASP A 474 -13.57 -18.29 -20.45
C ASP A 474 -13.01 -17.56 -19.21
N ALA A 475 -13.69 -17.67 -18.07
CA ALA A 475 -13.37 -16.92 -16.85
C ALA A 475 -12.21 -17.50 -16.03
N TRP A 476 -11.68 -18.67 -16.39
CA TRP A 476 -10.58 -19.35 -15.70
C TRP A 476 -9.35 -19.40 -16.62
N VAL A 477 -8.19 -18.95 -16.15
CA VAL A 477 -6.96 -19.10 -16.94
C VAL A 477 -6.43 -20.52 -16.89
N LEU A 478 -5.99 -20.97 -18.06
CA LEU A 478 -5.24 -22.21 -18.20
C LEU A 478 -3.94 -22.15 -17.39
N SER A 479 -3.77 -23.14 -16.54
CA SER A 479 -2.59 -23.32 -15.70
C SER A 479 -2.01 -24.71 -15.93
N PRO A 480 -0.68 -24.85 -16.03
CA PRO A 480 -0.04 -26.14 -16.23
C PRO A 480 -0.28 -27.08 -15.04
N ILE A 481 -0.43 -28.37 -15.31
CA ILE A 481 -0.52 -29.40 -14.28
C ILE A 481 0.87 -29.62 -13.67
N LEU A 482 0.92 -29.79 -12.34
CA LEU A 482 2.13 -30.20 -11.64
C LEU A 482 2.13 -31.72 -11.42
N ALA A 483 2.94 -32.44 -12.18
CA ALA A 483 3.07 -33.90 -12.10
C ALA A 483 4.00 -34.36 -10.96
N CYS A 484 4.88 -33.48 -10.47
CA CYS A 484 5.78 -33.73 -9.36
C CYS A 484 6.12 -32.44 -8.60
N ASN A 485 6.92 -32.54 -7.53
CA ASN A 485 7.42 -31.37 -6.82
C ASN A 485 8.46 -30.61 -7.69
N PRO A 486 8.13 -29.42 -8.21
CA PRO A 486 9.01 -28.69 -9.11
C PRO A 486 10.24 -28.10 -8.42
N ARG A 487 10.39 -28.29 -7.11
CA ARG A 487 11.55 -27.86 -6.30
C ARG A 487 12.49 -29.01 -5.94
N ALA A 488 12.20 -30.22 -6.39
CA ALA A 488 13.05 -31.39 -6.19
C ALA A 488 14.00 -31.60 -7.38
N ASN A 489 15.15 -32.23 -7.13
CA ASN A 489 16.14 -32.61 -8.13
C ASN A 489 16.63 -31.43 -8.99
N LEU A 490 16.89 -30.29 -8.35
CA LEU A 490 17.36 -29.07 -9.01
C LEU A 490 18.89 -29.10 -9.22
N GLY A 491 19.33 -28.69 -10.41
CA GLY A 491 20.74 -28.43 -10.71
C GLY A 491 21.25 -27.11 -10.10
N SER A 492 22.54 -26.83 -10.31
CA SER A 492 23.13 -25.55 -9.90
C SER A 492 22.42 -24.38 -10.58
N GLU A 493 22.09 -23.33 -9.81
CA GLU A 493 21.37 -22.14 -10.28
C GLU A 493 19.97 -22.43 -10.88
N GLN A 494 19.45 -23.64 -10.69
CA GLN A 494 18.08 -24.03 -11.06
C GLN A 494 17.14 -23.86 -9.87
N TYR A 495 16.02 -23.18 -10.07
CA TYR A 495 15.02 -22.88 -9.04
C TYR A 495 13.67 -23.57 -9.31
N ILE A 496 13.44 -24.00 -10.55
CA ILE A 496 12.22 -24.68 -10.98
C ILE A 496 12.60 -25.84 -11.92
N ASN A 497 12.06 -27.02 -11.63
CA ASN A 497 12.20 -28.20 -12.47
C ASN A 497 11.11 -28.23 -13.54
N ALA A 498 11.51 -28.00 -14.80
CA ALA A 498 10.62 -27.98 -15.96
C ALA A 498 9.88 -29.31 -16.19
N ALA A 499 10.49 -30.45 -15.83
CA ALA A 499 9.92 -31.77 -16.06
C ALA A 499 8.66 -32.06 -15.20
N CYS A 500 8.42 -31.25 -14.17
CA CYS A 500 7.21 -31.37 -13.35
C CYS A 500 5.99 -30.66 -13.95
N PHE A 501 6.12 -29.94 -15.07
CA PHE A 501 5.01 -29.25 -15.71
C PHE A 501 4.47 -30.06 -16.87
N ALA A 502 3.16 -30.24 -16.91
CA ALA A 502 2.42 -30.89 -17.99
C ALA A 502 1.29 -29.96 -18.48
N PRO A 503 0.85 -30.10 -19.75
CA PRO A 503 -0.27 -29.31 -20.24
C PRO A 503 -1.57 -29.68 -19.52
N PRO A 504 -2.53 -28.75 -19.40
CA PRO A 504 -3.90 -29.09 -19.01
C PRO A 504 -4.48 -30.20 -19.90
N ILE A 505 -5.46 -30.92 -19.37
CA ILE A 505 -6.18 -31.98 -20.10
C ILE A 505 -7.57 -31.43 -20.42
N ALA A 506 -7.92 -31.37 -21.71
CA ALA A 506 -9.25 -30.97 -22.14
C ALA A 506 -10.33 -31.95 -21.65
N GLY A 507 -11.53 -31.44 -21.40
CA GLY A 507 -12.70 -32.27 -21.12
C GLY A 507 -13.08 -33.12 -22.32
N GLN A 508 -13.62 -34.32 -22.09
CA GLN A 508 -14.18 -35.19 -23.14
C GLN A 508 -15.63 -35.53 -22.82
N ASN A 509 -16.48 -35.60 -23.86
CA ASN A 509 -17.88 -36.02 -23.74
C ASN A 509 -18.69 -35.24 -22.68
N GLY A 510 -18.43 -33.93 -22.52
CA GLY A 510 -19.11 -33.10 -21.51
C GLY A 510 -18.54 -33.19 -20.09
N GLN A 511 -17.48 -33.97 -19.88
CA GLN A 511 -16.82 -34.06 -18.59
C GLN A 511 -15.79 -32.94 -18.43
N LEU A 512 -15.63 -32.46 -17.20
CA LEU A 512 -14.64 -31.44 -16.86
C LEU A 512 -13.23 -31.96 -17.14
N GLY A 513 -12.40 -31.13 -17.78
CA GLY A 513 -10.99 -31.40 -17.97
C GLY A 513 -10.18 -31.24 -16.67
N VAL A 514 -8.86 -31.40 -16.77
CA VAL A 514 -7.95 -31.21 -15.64
C VAL A 514 -7.13 -29.94 -15.88
N ASN A 515 -7.38 -28.91 -15.08
CA ASN A 515 -6.55 -27.70 -15.06
C ASN A 515 -5.51 -27.77 -13.91
N GLY A 516 -4.41 -27.05 -14.06
CA GLY A 516 -3.42 -26.88 -13.00
C GLY A 516 -3.96 -26.15 -11.76
N PRO A 517 -3.16 -26.12 -10.67
CA PRO A 517 -3.58 -25.49 -9.43
C PRO A 517 -3.74 -23.97 -9.59
N ILE A 518 -4.81 -23.43 -8.98
CA ILE A 518 -5.09 -21.99 -8.83
C ILE A 518 -3.92 -21.28 -8.11
N VAL A 519 -3.43 -21.93 -7.05
CA VAL A 519 -2.25 -21.51 -6.30
C VAL A 519 -1.14 -22.54 -6.48
N MET A 520 -0.18 -22.28 -7.36
CA MET A 520 1.05 -23.06 -7.41
C MET A 520 1.87 -22.95 -6.11
N PRO A 521 2.75 -23.92 -5.84
CA PRO A 521 3.60 -23.93 -4.66
C PRO A 521 4.49 -22.68 -4.55
N TYR A 522 4.96 -22.40 -3.34
CA TYR A 522 5.88 -21.30 -3.09
C TYR A 522 7.23 -21.56 -3.78
N PHE A 523 7.54 -20.82 -4.86
CA PHE A 523 8.80 -20.88 -5.59
C PHE A 523 9.74 -19.78 -5.10
N ARG A 524 10.72 -20.13 -4.26
CA ARG A 524 11.69 -19.15 -3.77
C ARG A 524 12.75 -18.89 -4.84
N GLY A 525 12.92 -17.63 -5.21
CA GLY A 525 13.96 -17.18 -6.12
C GLY A 525 15.35 -17.11 -5.50
N PRO A 526 16.34 -16.69 -6.30
CA PRO A 526 17.69 -16.42 -5.84
C PRO A 526 17.70 -15.50 -4.61
N GLY A 527 18.49 -15.87 -3.61
CA GLY A 527 18.77 -15.00 -2.48
C GLY A 527 19.70 -13.86 -2.86
N PHE A 528 19.74 -12.83 -2.02
CA PHE A 528 20.67 -11.72 -2.14
C PHE A 528 21.64 -11.75 -0.97
N LEU A 529 22.93 -11.58 -1.24
CA LEU A 529 23.98 -11.40 -0.25
C LEU A 529 24.94 -10.29 -0.69
N ASN A 530 25.13 -9.30 0.16
CA ASN A 530 26.12 -8.26 -0.04
C ASN A 530 26.89 -8.00 1.26
N THR A 531 28.21 -7.94 1.15
CA THR A 531 29.12 -7.65 2.27
C THR A 531 30.05 -6.52 1.86
N ASP A 532 29.95 -5.40 2.56
CA ASP A 532 30.81 -4.24 2.36
C ASP A 532 31.77 -4.12 3.55
N LEU A 533 33.00 -3.69 3.27
CA LEU A 533 34.04 -3.48 4.26
C LEU A 533 34.70 -2.13 4.03
N SER A 534 34.93 -1.38 5.10
CA SER A 534 35.66 -0.12 5.09
C SER A 534 36.69 -0.11 6.20
N VAL A 535 37.92 0.28 5.85
CA VAL A 535 39.01 0.51 6.79
C VAL A 535 39.33 2.00 6.78
N PHE A 536 39.43 2.57 7.96
CA PHE A 536 39.75 3.97 8.17
C PHE A 536 41.05 4.10 8.93
N LYS A 537 41.83 5.11 8.56
CA LYS A 537 43.03 5.52 9.27
C LYS A 537 42.92 7.01 9.57
N ASN A 538 42.90 7.35 10.85
CA ASN A 538 42.80 8.73 11.31
C ASN A 538 44.16 9.23 11.79
N PHE A 539 44.69 10.25 11.11
CA PHE A 539 45.89 10.99 11.51
C PHE A 539 45.46 12.26 12.25
N ARG A 540 45.49 12.19 13.58
CA ARG A 540 45.20 13.34 14.43
C ARG A 540 46.47 14.18 14.59
N TRP A 541 46.47 15.38 14.01
CA TRP A 541 47.59 16.34 14.11
C TRP A 541 47.38 17.37 15.22
N SER A 542 46.13 17.72 15.52
CA SER A 542 45.74 18.59 16.64
C SER A 542 44.32 18.24 17.11
N GLU A 543 43.79 18.98 18.09
CA GLU A 543 42.42 18.79 18.58
C GLU A 543 41.35 19.16 17.53
N SER A 544 41.65 20.11 16.63
CA SER A 544 40.73 20.54 15.56
C SER A 544 41.04 19.95 14.18
N ARG A 545 42.27 19.48 13.94
CA ARG A 545 42.70 19.00 12.61
C ARG A 545 42.95 17.50 12.56
N ASN A 546 42.22 16.81 11.69
CA ASN A 546 42.33 15.36 11.45
C ASN A 546 42.32 15.05 9.94
N VAL A 547 43.22 14.19 9.50
CA VAL A 547 43.17 13.60 8.15
C VAL A 547 42.71 12.16 8.26
N GLN A 548 41.62 11.82 7.59
CA GLN A 548 41.12 10.46 7.50
C GLN A 548 41.38 9.88 6.12
N LEU A 549 42.14 8.80 6.06
CA LEU A 549 42.19 7.92 4.90
C LEU A 549 41.10 6.86 5.06
N ARG A 550 40.35 6.62 3.98
CA ARG A 550 39.29 5.62 3.92
C ARG A 550 39.54 4.71 2.73
N PHE A 551 39.61 3.41 3.01
CA PHE A 551 39.59 2.36 2.00
C PHE A 551 38.29 1.59 2.12
N SER A 552 37.44 1.61 1.10
CA SER A 552 36.15 0.92 1.09
C SER A 552 36.08 -0.08 -0.06
N ALA A 553 35.65 -1.30 0.24
CA ALA A 553 35.33 -2.33 -0.72
C ALA A 553 33.84 -2.69 -0.59
N TYR A 554 33.06 -2.39 -1.63
CA TYR A 554 31.66 -2.82 -1.76
C TYR A 554 31.61 -4.18 -2.45
N ASN A 555 30.74 -5.07 -2.00
CA ASN A 555 30.79 -6.50 -2.35
C ASN A 555 32.23 -7.04 -2.22
N MET A 556 32.83 -6.88 -1.03
CA MET A 556 34.25 -7.17 -0.76
C MET A 556 34.68 -8.59 -1.21
N PRO A 557 33.88 -9.65 -1.00
CA PRO A 557 34.21 -10.99 -1.49
C PRO A 557 34.11 -11.17 -3.02
N ASN A 558 33.54 -10.20 -3.74
CA ASN A 558 33.11 -10.34 -5.13
C ASN A 558 32.13 -11.50 -5.34
N HIS A 559 31.18 -11.65 -4.42
CA HIS A 559 30.15 -12.68 -4.52
C HIS A 559 29.17 -12.29 -5.66
N PRO A 560 28.94 -13.17 -6.65
CA PRO A 560 27.94 -12.90 -7.68
C PRO A 560 26.53 -13.10 -7.11
N ASN A 561 25.68 -12.08 -7.19
CA ASN A 561 24.27 -12.23 -6.87
C ASN A 561 23.54 -12.74 -8.10
N VAL A 562 23.13 -14.01 -8.06
CA VAL A 562 22.32 -14.62 -9.12
C VAL A 562 20.91 -14.04 -9.06
N SER A 563 20.28 -13.78 -10.22
CA SER A 563 18.95 -13.18 -10.29
C SER A 563 18.22 -13.58 -11.58
N PHE A 564 16.90 -13.42 -11.57
CA PHE A 564 16.09 -13.35 -12.78
C PHE A 564 15.90 -11.88 -13.16
N VAL A 565 15.86 -11.57 -14.45
CA VAL A 565 15.62 -10.20 -14.94
C VAL A 565 14.12 -9.93 -15.15
N ASN A 566 13.74 -8.67 -15.30
CA ASN A 566 12.37 -8.33 -15.67
C ASN A 566 12.01 -8.98 -17.03
N ASN A 567 10.88 -9.67 -17.10
CA ASN A 567 10.46 -10.46 -18.29
C ASN A 567 11.47 -11.53 -18.72
N ASP A 568 12.14 -12.16 -17.76
CA ASP A 568 13.09 -13.25 -18.01
C ASP A 568 12.48 -14.37 -18.86
N GLN A 569 13.14 -14.72 -19.98
CA GLN A 569 12.68 -15.80 -20.84
C GLN A 569 12.80 -17.17 -20.15
N ASN A 570 13.71 -17.31 -19.18
CA ASN A 570 13.86 -18.52 -18.37
C ASN A 570 12.69 -18.73 -17.40
N LEU A 571 11.75 -17.80 -17.32
CA LEU A 571 10.51 -17.93 -16.55
C LEU A 571 9.26 -17.89 -17.44
N ARG A 572 9.42 -18.11 -18.75
CA ARG A 572 8.31 -18.33 -19.68
C ARG A 572 8.09 -19.82 -19.92
N LEU A 573 6.90 -20.29 -19.59
CA LEU A 573 6.51 -21.68 -19.75
C LEU A 573 5.80 -21.88 -21.10
N THR A 574 6.56 -22.31 -22.10
CA THR A 574 6.03 -22.70 -23.41
C THR A 574 6.22 -24.20 -23.57
N MET A 575 5.22 -24.89 -24.14
CA MET A 575 5.27 -26.32 -24.39
C MET A 575 5.14 -26.62 -25.89
N ASP A 576 5.84 -27.66 -26.35
CA ASP A 576 5.65 -28.20 -27.69
C ASP A 576 4.32 -28.93 -27.78
N ALA A 577 3.94 -29.35 -28.99
CA ALA A 577 2.75 -30.17 -29.17
C ALA A 577 2.76 -31.36 -28.19
N ALA A 578 3.89 -32.05 -28.03
CA ALA A 578 4.02 -33.21 -27.13
C ALA A 578 3.91 -32.91 -25.63
N GLY A 579 3.63 -31.66 -25.24
CA GLY A 579 3.49 -31.25 -23.85
C GLY A 579 4.81 -31.13 -23.12
N ARG A 580 5.94 -31.10 -23.84
CA ARG A 580 7.27 -30.92 -23.27
C ARG A 580 7.62 -29.44 -23.25
N VAL A 581 8.20 -28.97 -22.15
CA VAL A 581 8.67 -27.58 -22.04
C VAL A 581 9.75 -27.32 -23.09
N THR A 582 9.56 -26.31 -23.94
CA THR A 582 10.46 -26.03 -25.07
C THR A 582 11.70 -25.25 -24.66
N ASN A 583 11.63 -24.48 -23.57
CA ASN A 583 12.79 -23.75 -23.06
C ASN A 583 13.65 -24.66 -22.16
N PRO A 584 14.83 -25.10 -22.60
CA PRO A 584 15.71 -25.96 -21.79
C PRO A 584 16.31 -25.23 -20.58
N ARG A 585 16.27 -23.89 -20.55
CA ARG A 585 16.71 -23.04 -19.44
C ARG A 585 15.56 -22.61 -18.53
N PHE A 586 14.35 -23.15 -18.70
CA PHE A 586 13.24 -22.83 -17.81
C PHE A 586 13.59 -23.12 -16.35
N GLY A 587 13.41 -22.13 -15.48
CA GLY A 587 13.73 -22.19 -14.07
C GLY A 587 15.20 -21.92 -13.71
N PHE A 588 16.09 -21.66 -14.66
CA PHE A 588 17.49 -21.33 -14.39
C PHE A 588 17.70 -19.81 -14.29
N ALA A 589 18.37 -19.35 -13.23
CA ALA A 589 18.71 -17.95 -13.07
C ALA A 589 20.13 -17.70 -13.56
N ASP A 590 20.25 -17.13 -14.76
CA ASP A 590 21.54 -17.02 -15.47
C ASP A 590 22.21 -15.66 -15.27
N SER A 591 21.44 -14.65 -14.84
CA SER A 591 21.92 -13.30 -14.68
C SER A 591 22.66 -13.14 -13.36
N LYS A 592 23.90 -12.64 -13.44
CA LYS A 592 24.76 -12.37 -12.28
C LYS A 592 24.95 -10.86 -12.16
N VAL A 593 24.53 -10.31 -11.03
CA VAL A 593 24.62 -8.88 -10.72
C VAL A 593 25.54 -8.63 -9.53
N GLY A 594 26.05 -7.40 -9.46
CA GLY A 594 27.02 -6.99 -8.46
C GLY A 594 28.46 -7.33 -8.86
N ARG A 595 29.38 -6.45 -8.46
CA ARG A 595 30.82 -6.61 -8.64
C ARG A 595 31.52 -5.93 -7.48
N ARG A 596 32.73 -6.38 -7.16
CA ARG A 596 33.57 -5.69 -6.18
C ARG A 596 33.93 -4.30 -6.70
N ILE A 597 33.64 -3.28 -5.90
CA ILE A 597 34.04 -1.90 -6.19
C ILE A 597 34.92 -1.44 -5.04
N VAL A 598 36.13 -1.01 -5.37
CA VAL A 598 37.08 -0.46 -4.39
C VAL A 598 37.16 1.04 -4.56
N GLN A 599 37.05 1.77 -3.45
CA GLN A 599 37.14 3.22 -3.38
C GLN A 599 38.19 3.63 -2.35
N LEU A 600 39.02 4.59 -2.73
CA LEU A 600 39.91 5.30 -1.83
C LEU A 600 39.38 6.72 -1.64
N GLY A 601 39.28 7.16 -0.39
CA GLY A 601 38.88 8.51 -0.05
C GLY A 601 39.85 9.13 0.94
N ILE A 602 40.06 10.43 0.80
CA ILE A 602 40.80 11.24 1.77
C ILE A 602 39.86 12.35 2.23
N ARG A 603 39.71 12.50 3.54
CA ARG A 603 38.92 13.57 4.14
C ARG A 603 39.80 14.38 5.09
N PHE A 604 39.83 15.69 4.85
CA PHE A 604 40.44 16.66 5.74
C PHE A 604 39.34 17.28 6.61
N LEU A 605 39.53 17.21 7.92
CA LEU A 605 38.68 17.83 8.93
C LEU A 605 39.52 18.93 9.58
N PHE A 606 39.00 20.16 9.60
CA PHE A 606 39.67 21.35 10.12
C PHE A 606 38.76 22.14 11.04
#